data_AF-A0A2E6MPB5-F1
#
_entry.id   AF-A0A2E6MPB5-F1
#
_cell.length_a   1.000
_cell.length_b   1.000
_cell.length_c   1.000
_cell.angle_alpha   90.00
_cell.angle_beta   90.00
_cell.angle_gamma   90.00
#
_symmetry.space_group_name_H-M   'P 1'
#
loop_
_entity.id
_entity.type
_entity.pdbx_description
1 polymer ?
#
loop_
_entity_poly.entity_id
_entity_poly.type
_entity_poly.pdbx_seq_one_letter_code
_entity_poly.pdbx_strand_id
1 'polypeptide(L)'
;MRALQMKELIKEIKARNIKTKAWVAEDPKNRWAGLYPEDEAHWQERGITTLEALERDELATYIYEGHKDAFGTKGRHYDFEAMSLQELKDEADYISRSVDEQMKLEAEMEAEAIKRFESSVKEYEGMAGSREDAIRWLIQAEGLDEERDPGYICYNLGLPYSMEKIFAPIIAKN
;
A
#
# COMPACT_ATOMS: atom_id res chain seq x y z
N MET A 1 33.97 -8.68 22.68
CA MET A 1 32.65 -9.11 22.16
C MET A 1 32.03 -8.08 21.22
N ARG A 2 31.78 -6.82 21.64
CA ARG A 2 31.14 -5.80 20.77
C ARG A 2 31.78 -5.56 19.39
N ALA A 3 33.11 -5.51 19.31
CA ALA A 3 33.81 -5.33 18.03
C ALA A 3 33.68 -6.54 17.08
N LEU A 4 33.43 -7.74 17.59
CA LEU A 4 33.19 -8.93 16.76
C LEU A 4 31.75 -8.92 16.21
N GLN A 5 30.79 -8.53 17.04
CA GLN A 5 29.37 -8.40 16.67
C GLN A 5 29.15 -7.32 15.60
N MET A 6 29.84 -6.19 15.71
CA MET A 6 29.80 -5.14 14.68
C MET A 6 30.32 -5.64 13.32
N LYS A 7 31.46 -6.35 13.32
CA LYS A 7 32.00 -6.93 12.08
C LYS A 7 31.06 -7.94 11.43
N GLU A 8 30.37 -8.72 12.26
CA GLU A 8 29.34 -9.67 11.80
C GLU A 8 28.14 -8.94 11.19
N LEU A 9 27.64 -7.88 11.85
CA LEU A 9 26.57 -7.02 11.33
C LEU A 9 26.93 -6.44 9.96
N ILE A 10 28.12 -5.82 9.83
CA ILE A 10 28.56 -5.24 8.55
C ILE A 10 28.74 -6.30 7.46
N LYS A 11 29.22 -7.50 7.83
CA LYS A 11 29.34 -8.61 6.88
C LYS A 11 27.97 -9.02 6.35
N GLU A 12 26.96 -9.12 7.22
CA GLU A 12 25.59 -9.44 6.82
C GLU A 12 24.98 -8.35 5.95
N ILE A 13 25.12 -7.07 6.34
CA ILE A 13 24.66 -5.92 5.55
C ILE A 13 25.24 -5.94 4.13
N LYS A 14 26.55 -6.19 4.00
CA LYS A 14 27.20 -6.32 2.68
C LYS A 14 26.63 -7.47 1.87
N ALA A 15 26.40 -8.62 2.52
CA ALA A 15 25.79 -9.78 1.85
C ALA A 15 24.37 -9.48 1.35
N ARG A 16 23.55 -8.78 2.16
CA ARG A 16 22.21 -8.32 1.75
C ARG A 16 22.27 -7.33 0.59
N ASN A 17 23.15 -6.32 0.66
CA ASN A 17 23.34 -5.37 -0.43
C ASN A 17 23.78 -6.04 -1.75
N ILE A 18 24.63 -7.07 -1.69
CA ILE A 18 25.01 -7.85 -2.88
C ILE A 18 23.79 -8.54 -3.49
N LYS A 19 22.96 -9.20 -2.67
CA LYS A 19 21.71 -9.83 -3.12
C LYS A 19 20.76 -8.81 -3.73
N THR A 20 20.56 -7.67 -3.08
CA THR A 20 19.71 -6.58 -3.59
C THR A 20 20.20 -6.04 -4.92
N LYS A 21 21.51 -5.80 -5.06
CA LYS A 21 22.11 -5.35 -6.34
C LYS A 21 21.91 -6.40 -7.44
N ALA A 22 22.07 -7.68 -7.14
CA ALA A 22 21.84 -8.76 -8.09
C ALA A 22 20.36 -8.81 -8.54
N TRP A 23 19.42 -8.73 -7.60
CA TRP A 23 17.99 -8.70 -7.89
C TRP A 23 17.57 -7.49 -8.74
N VAL A 24 18.13 -6.31 -8.47
CA VAL A 24 17.92 -5.10 -9.30
C VAL A 24 18.50 -5.31 -10.70
N ALA A 25 19.69 -5.91 -10.82
CA ALA A 25 20.34 -6.13 -12.10
C ALA A 25 19.61 -7.12 -13.02
N GLU A 26 18.76 -8.01 -12.47
CA GLU A 26 17.92 -8.91 -13.26
C GLU A 26 16.86 -8.17 -14.08
N ASP A 27 16.33 -7.04 -13.61
CA ASP A 27 15.40 -6.20 -14.36
C ASP A 27 15.50 -4.72 -13.94
N PRO A 28 16.56 -4.01 -14.37
CA PRO A 28 16.86 -2.66 -13.88
C PRO A 28 15.87 -1.59 -14.37
N LYS A 29 14.98 -1.93 -15.31
CA LYS A 29 13.93 -1.02 -15.77
C LYS A 29 12.72 -1.01 -14.84
N ASN A 30 12.43 -2.13 -14.19
CA ASN A 30 11.24 -2.29 -13.35
C ASN A 30 11.57 -2.58 -11.88
N ARG A 31 12.82 -2.87 -11.52
CA ARG A 31 13.25 -3.14 -10.15
C ARG A 31 14.16 -2.03 -9.63
N TRP A 32 13.80 -1.51 -8.47
CA TRP A 32 14.59 -0.54 -7.71
C TRP A 32 14.54 -0.91 -6.23
N ALA A 33 15.65 -0.70 -5.53
CA ALA A 33 15.72 -0.88 -4.08
C ALA A 33 16.80 0.03 -3.49
N GLY A 34 16.58 0.46 -2.25
CA GLY A 34 17.62 1.08 -1.43
C GLY A 34 18.67 0.06 -0.99
N LEU A 35 19.82 0.55 -0.57
CA LEU A 35 20.88 -0.26 0.03
C LEU A 35 21.08 0.18 1.47
N TYR A 36 21.44 -0.77 2.32
CA TYR A 36 21.84 -0.49 3.68
C TYR A 36 23.18 0.27 3.68
N PRO A 37 23.36 1.28 4.57
CA PRO A 37 24.66 1.89 4.78
C PRO A 37 25.70 0.84 5.20
N GLU A 38 26.85 0.81 4.53
CA GLU A 38 27.94 -0.12 4.86
C GLU A 38 28.95 0.47 5.87
N ASP A 39 28.72 1.71 6.32
CA ASP A 39 29.56 2.43 7.26
C ASP A 39 29.24 2.05 8.71
N GLU A 40 30.27 1.69 9.48
CA GLU A 40 30.12 1.29 10.89
C GLU A 40 29.62 2.43 11.77
N ALA A 41 30.03 3.68 11.50
CA ALA A 41 29.68 4.82 12.34
C ALA A 41 28.17 5.10 12.31
N HIS A 42 27.53 4.96 11.13
CA HIS A 42 26.08 5.05 10.99
C HIS A 42 25.33 4.12 11.96
N TRP A 43 25.74 2.85 12.03
CA TRP A 43 25.08 1.85 12.88
C TRP A 43 25.36 2.07 14.37
N GLN A 44 26.57 2.51 14.70
CA GLN A 44 26.92 2.88 16.08
C GLN A 44 26.11 4.07 16.60
N GLU A 45 25.92 5.10 15.77
CA GLU A 45 25.12 6.28 16.13
C GLU A 45 23.65 5.90 16.41
N ARG A 46 23.11 4.94 15.67
CA ARG A 46 21.76 4.39 15.88
C ARG A 46 21.67 3.39 17.04
N GLY A 47 22.80 3.02 17.66
CA GLY A 47 22.84 1.99 18.71
C GLY A 47 22.67 0.55 18.21
N ILE A 48 22.62 0.34 16.90
CA ILE A 48 22.42 -0.96 16.26
C ILE A 48 23.79 -1.59 16.04
N THR A 49 24.20 -2.49 16.93
CA THR A 49 25.57 -3.06 16.89
C THR A 49 25.60 -4.58 16.80
N THR A 50 24.43 -5.21 16.71
CA THR A 50 24.24 -6.66 16.62
C THR A 50 23.19 -6.98 15.56
N LEU A 51 23.17 -8.22 15.08
CA LEU A 51 22.12 -8.70 14.18
C LEU A 51 20.74 -8.66 14.84
N GLU A 52 20.66 -8.96 16.13
CA GLU A 52 19.41 -8.87 16.90
C GLU A 52 18.87 -7.45 16.95
N ALA A 53 19.74 -6.45 17.16
CA ALA A 53 19.33 -5.05 17.16
C ALA A 53 18.86 -4.59 15.78
N LEU A 54 19.49 -5.09 14.71
CA LEU A 54 19.04 -4.84 13.33
C LEU A 54 17.65 -5.45 13.09
N GLU A 55 17.46 -6.71 13.50
CA GLU A 55 16.18 -7.42 13.36
C GLU A 55 15.06 -6.68 14.12
N ARG A 56 15.34 -6.17 15.33
CA ARG A 56 14.39 -5.34 16.08
C ARG A 56 14.02 -4.06 15.33
N ASP A 57 15.00 -3.33 14.79
CA ASP A 57 14.78 -2.09 14.02
C ASP A 57 13.93 -2.34 12.76
N GLU A 58 14.21 -3.46 12.07
CA GLU A 58 13.48 -3.89 10.87
C GLU A 58 12.02 -4.26 11.20
N LEU A 59 11.79 -5.05 12.26
CA LEU A 59 10.44 -5.43 12.69
C LEU A 59 9.63 -4.23 13.16
N ALA A 60 10.22 -3.32 13.95
CA ALA A 60 9.55 -2.12 14.41
C ALA A 60 9.12 -1.23 13.22
N THR A 61 10.00 -1.05 12.23
CA THR A 61 9.68 -0.33 11.00
C THR A 61 8.56 -1.01 10.22
N TYR A 62 8.64 -2.33 10.08
CA TYR A 62 7.63 -3.14 9.39
C TYR A 62 6.25 -3.01 10.03
N ILE A 63 6.14 -3.16 11.35
CA ILE A 63 4.88 -3.01 12.10
C ILE A 63 4.34 -1.59 11.95
N TYR A 64 5.19 -0.58 12.14
CA TYR A 64 4.78 0.82 12.11
C TYR A 64 4.18 1.24 10.77
N GLU A 65 4.82 0.85 9.66
CA GLU A 65 4.34 1.16 8.30
C GLU A 65 3.19 0.23 7.90
N GLY A 66 3.28 -1.07 8.15
CA GLY A 66 2.24 -2.04 7.79
C GLY A 66 0.90 -1.80 8.48
N HIS A 67 0.91 -1.22 9.68
CA HIS A 67 -0.31 -0.77 10.36
C HIS A 67 -1.11 0.24 9.51
N LYS A 68 -0.45 1.01 8.63
CA LYS A 68 -1.14 1.93 7.71
C LYS A 68 -1.97 1.16 6.69
N ASP A 69 -1.41 0.09 6.13
CA ASP A 69 -2.11 -0.70 5.12
C ASP A 69 -3.20 -1.57 5.78
N ALA A 70 -2.99 -2.00 7.03
CA ALA A 70 -3.98 -2.77 7.79
C ALA A 70 -5.13 -1.94 8.38
N PHE A 71 -4.91 -0.66 8.73
CA PHE A 71 -5.88 0.12 9.52
C PHE A 71 -6.00 1.58 9.11
N GLY A 72 -5.38 1.99 8.00
CA GLY A 72 -5.44 3.35 7.45
C GLY A 72 -4.58 4.39 8.19
N THR A 73 -3.85 4.02 9.25
CA THR A 73 -2.99 4.94 10.02
C THR A 73 -1.67 4.29 10.40
N LYS A 74 -0.59 5.06 10.53
CA LYS A 74 0.69 4.49 11.01
C LYS A 74 0.59 4.11 12.49
N GLY A 75 1.32 3.08 12.90
CA GLY A 75 1.33 2.52 14.26
C GLY A 75 1.97 3.43 15.33
N ARG A 76 1.51 4.67 15.48
CA ARG A 76 2.10 5.68 16.39
C ARG A 76 1.91 5.36 17.88
N HIS A 77 1.08 4.38 18.20
CA HIS A 77 0.73 4.02 19.58
C HIS A 77 1.64 2.91 20.15
N TYR A 78 2.47 2.28 19.33
CA TYR A 78 3.39 1.24 19.80
C TYR A 78 4.56 1.84 20.58
N ASP A 79 4.92 1.15 21.67
CA ASP A 79 6.18 1.33 22.37
C ASP A 79 7.10 0.13 22.05
N PHE A 80 7.83 0.22 20.95
CA PHE A 80 8.69 -0.87 20.47
C PHE A 80 9.87 -1.17 21.41
N GLU A 81 10.30 -0.20 22.21
CA GLU A 81 11.38 -0.39 23.19
C GLU A 81 10.93 -1.31 24.34
N ALA A 82 9.65 -1.26 24.71
CA ALA A 82 9.07 -2.13 25.72
C ALA A 82 8.83 -3.57 25.24
N MET A 83 8.78 -3.80 23.93
CA MET A 83 8.51 -5.11 23.33
C MET A 83 9.79 -5.96 23.26
N SER A 84 9.69 -7.23 23.64
CA SER A 84 10.70 -8.25 23.37
C SER A 84 10.81 -8.56 21.88
N LEU A 85 11.90 -9.20 21.46
CA LEU A 85 12.06 -9.60 20.06
C LEU A 85 10.97 -10.57 19.60
N GLN A 86 10.51 -11.46 20.48
CA GLN A 86 9.45 -12.40 20.11
C GLN A 86 8.10 -11.68 19.95
N GLU A 87 7.78 -10.72 20.82
CA GLU A 87 6.57 -9.90 20.68
C GLU A 87 6.59 -9.09 19.37
N LEU A 88 7.75 -8.57 18.97
CA LEU A 88 7.89 -7.89 17.67
C LEU A 88 7.63 -8.84 16.49
N LYS A 89 8.06 -10.12 16.58
CA LYS A 89 7.79 -11.11 15.53
C LYS A 89 6.31 -11.47 15.46
N ASP A 90 5.71 -11.74 16.62
CA ASP A 90 4.29 -12.09 16.71
C ASP A 90 3.40 -10.94 16.22
N GLU A 91 3.78 -9.70 16.54
CA GLU A 91 3.07 -8.51 16.07
C GLU A 91 3.26 -8.29 14.57
N ALA A 92 4.47 -8.50 14.03
CA ALA A 92 4.69 -8.45 12.59
C ALA A 92 3.81 -9.47 11.85
N ASP A 93 3.72 -10.71 12.34
CA ASP A 93 2.84 -11.74 11.78
C ASP A 93 1.36 -11.34 11.85
N TYR A 94 0.94 -10.69 12.92
CA TYR A 94 -0.42 -10.16 13.06
C TYR A 94 -0.70 -9.03 12.04
N ILE A 95 0.22 -8.09 11.89
CA ILE A 95 0.13 -7.02 10.89
C ILE A 95 0.06 -7.60 9.49
N SER A 96 0.91 -8.58 9.13
CA SER A 96 0.86 -9.23 7.81
C SER A 96 -0.53 -9.80 7.51
N ARG A 97 -1.11 -10.56 8.46
CA ARG A 97 -2.46 -11.10 8.30
C ARG A 97 -3.52 -10.01 8.14
N SER A 98 -3.41 -8.94 8.94
CA SER A 98 -4.37 -7.83 8.91
C SER A 98 -4.32 -7.07 7.58
N VAL A 99 -3.11 -6.88 7.02
CA VAL A 99 -2.93 -6.31 5.67
C VAL A 99 -3.60 -7.20 4.62
N ASP A 100 -3.34 -8.51 4.64
CA ASP A 100 -3.94 -9.45 3.68
C ASP A 100 -5.48 -9.44 3.75
N GLU A 101 -6.03 -9.40 4.97
CA GLU A 101 -7.47 -9.32 5.22
C GLU A 101 -8.07 -8.01 4.68
N GLN A 102 -7.43 -6.86 4.92
CA GLN A 102 -7.90 -5.58 4.37
C GLN A 102 -7.81 -5.53 2.86
N MET A 103 -6.68 -5.94 2.27
CA MET A 103 -6.52 -5.96 0.81
C MET A 103 -7.60 -6.82 0.14
N LYS A 104 -7.95 -7.94 0.75
CA LYS A 104 -9.04 -8.78 0.28
C LYS A 104 -10.40 -8.09 0.41
N LEU A 105 -10.68 -7.47 1.55
CA LEU A 105 -11.93 -6.74 1.78
C LEU A 105 -12.09 -5.58 0.79
N GLU A 106 -11.05 -4.77 0.58
CA GLU A 106 -11.04 -3.67 -0.39
C GLU A 106 -11.34 -4.20 -1.81
N ALA A 107 -10.69 -5.28 -2.23
CA ALA A 107 -10.94 -5.90 -3.52
C ALA A 107 -12.38 -6.42 -3.67
N GLU A 108 -12.97 -6.99 -2.60
CA GLU A 108 -14.36 -7.43 -2.59
C GLU A 108 -15.34 -6.25 -2.68
N MET A 109 -15.09 -5.17 -1.93
CA MET A 109 -15.87 -3.94 -1.98
C MET A 109 -15.81 -3.26 -3.35
N GLU A 110 -14.63 -3.17 -3.96
CA GLU A 110 -14.45 -2.64 -5.32
C GLU A 110 -15.23 -3.48 -6.33
N ALA A 111 -15.15 -4.81 -6.25
CA ALA A 111 -15.88 -5.70 -7.15
C ALA A 111 -17.41 -5.56 -7.01
N GLU A 112 -17.90 -5.41 -5.78
CA GLU A 112 -19.33 -5.17 -5.52
C GLU A 112 -19.77 -3.80 -6.04
N ALA A 113 -18.98 -2.75 -5.83
CA ALA A 113 -19.27 -1.41 -6.34
C ALA A 113 -19.33 -1.38 -7.88
N ILE A 114 -18.38 -2.04 -8.56
CA ILE A 114 -18.40 -2.21 -10.02
C ILE A 114 -19.68 -2.93 -10.45
N LYS A 115 -20.04 -4.03 -9.79
CA LYS A 115 -21.26 -4.78 -10.12
C LYS A 115 -22.52 -3.94 -9.93
N ARG A 116 -22.61 -3.16 -8.85
CA ARG A 116 -23.72 -2.25 -8.58
C ARG A 116 -23.82 -1.16 -9.65
N PHE A 117 -22.69 -0.56 -9.99
CA PHE A 117 -22.61 0.45 -11.06
C PHE A 117 -23.09 -0.12 -12.40
N GLU A 118 -22.53 -1.25 -12.83
CA GLU A 118 -22.90 -1.90 -14.10
C GLU A 118 -24.37 -2.31 -14.15
N SER A 119 -24.92 -2.78 -13.03
CA SER A 119 -26.35 -3.12 -12.93
C SER A 119 -27.21 -1.88 -13.08
N SER A 120 -26.85 -0.78 -12.42
CA SER A 120 -27.58 0.49 -12.50
C SER A 120 -27.53 1.08 -13.92
N VAL A 121 -26.35 1.08 -14.55
CA VAL A 121 -26.20 1.51 -15.95
C VAL A 121 -27.11 0.69 -16.87
N LYS A 122 -27.19 -0.63 -16.69
CA LYS A 122 -28.04 -1.51 -17.50
C LYS A 122 -29.54 -1.21 -17.33
N GLU A 123 -29.99 -0.84 -16.13
CA GLU A 123 -31.38 -0.44 -15.90
C GLU A 123 -31.72 0.84 -16.68
N TYR A 124 -30.82 1.83 -16.67
CA TYR A 124 -30.99 3.05 -17.44
C TYR A 124 -30.84 2.83 -18.95
N GLU A 125 -29.98 1.92 -19.41
CA GLU A 125 -29.82 1.58 -20.84
C GLU A 125 -31.14 1.12 -21.49
N GLY A 126 -32.07 0.54 -20.72
CA GLY A 126 -33.40 0.16 -21.23
C GLY A 126 -34.30 1.35 -21.59
N MET A 127 -33.98 2.55 -21.08
CA MET A 127 -34.73 3.80 -21.30
C MET A 127 -33.90 4.85 -22.06
N ALA A 128 -32.58 4.76 -21.96
CA ALA A 128 -31.64 5.67 -22.58
C ALA A 128 -31.36 5.29 -24.05
N GLY A 129 -30.99 6.27 -24.87
CA GLY A 129 -30.61 6.03 -26.27
C GLY A 129 -29.24 5.40 -26.44
N SER A 130 -28.39 5.48 -25.41
CA SER A 130 -27.03 4.93 -25.40
C SER A 130 -26.54 4.67 -23.98
N ARG A 131 -25.47 3.88 -23.84
CA ARG A 131 -24.77 3.68 -22.57
C ARG A 131 -24.21 4.97 -21.97
N GLU A 132 -23.70 5.89 -22.81
CA GLU A 132 -23.24 7.20 -22.34
C GLU A 132 -24.38 8.01 -21.71
N ASP A 133 -25.57 7.97 -22.31
CA ASP A 133 -26.76 8.64 -21.77
C ASP A 133 -27.22 7.98 -20.47
N ALA A 134 -27.19 6.64 -20.40
CA ALA A 134 -27.50 5.89 -19.19
C ALA A 134 -26.56 6.26 -18.03
N ILE A 135 -25.25 6.35 -18.29
CA ILE A 135 -24.27 6.77 -17.29
C ILE A 135 -24.49 8.24 -16.89
N ARG A 136 -24.80 9.13 -17.84
CA ARG A 136 -25.10 10.54 -17.53
C ARG A 136 -26.32 10.66 -16.61
N TRP A 137 -27.38 9.90 -16.88
CA TRP A 137 -28.58 9.88 -16.04
C TRP A 137 -28.30 9.29 -14.66
N LEU A 138 -27.46 8.26 -14.57
CA LEU A 138 -27.01 7.72 -13.29
C LEU A 138 -26.24 8.77 -12.47
N ILE A 139 -25.26 9.44 -13.08
CA ILE A 139 -24.50 10.54 -12.43
C ILE A 139 -25.44 11.63 -11.93
N GLN A 140 -26.43 12.01 -12.73
CA GLN A 140 -27.45 13.00 -12.35
C GLN A 140 -28.33 12.52 -11.19
N ALA A 141 -28.74 11.25 -11.19
CA ALA A 141 -29.53 10.66 -10.11
C ALA A 141 -28.77 10.65 -8.77
N GLU A 142 -27.45 10.48 -8.82
CA GLU A 142 -26.55 10.55 -7.66
C GLU A 142 -26.16 11.98 -7.27
N GLY A 143 -26.66 13.00 -7.98
CA GLY A 143 -26.38 14.42 -7.70
C GLY A 143 -24.94 14.85 -8.03
N LEU A 144 -24.30 14.17 -8.99
CA LEU A 144 -22.92 14.39 -9.41
C LEU A 144 -22.83 15.04 -10.80
N ASP A 145 -23.92 15.56 -11.36
CA ASP A 145 -24.00 16.10 -12.73
C ASP A 145 -23.24 17.41 -12.95
N GLU A 146 -22.99 18.16 -11.87
CA GLU A 146 -22.14 19.36 -11.88
C GLU A 146 -20.65 19.04 -11.66
N GLU A 147 -20.30 17.79 -11.29
CA GLU A 147 -18.92 17.40 -11.04
C GLU A 147 -18.09 17.41 -12.33
N ARG A 148 -16.85 17.90 -12.22
CA ARG A 148 -15.87 18.02 -13.31
C ARG A 148 -14.62 17.16 -13.09
N ASP A 149 -14.47 16.58 -11.89
CA ASP A 149 -13.43 15.62 -11.54
C ASP A 149 -13.97 14.17 -11.65
N PRO A 150 -13.52 13.39 -12.66
CA PRO A 150 -13.95 12.00 -12.82
C PRO A 150 -13.48 11.13 -11.65
N GLY A 151 -12.40 11.50 -10.96
CA GLY A 151 -11.90 10.80 -9.77
C GLY A 151 -12.85 10.98 -8.60
N TYR A 152 -13.41 12.19 -8.44
CA TYR A 152 -14.41 12.43 -7.40
C TYR A 152 -15.70 11.64 -7.67
N ILE A 153 -16.09 11.44 -8.93
CA ILE A 153 -17.20 10.55 -9.29
C ILE A 153 -16.89 9.10 -8.90
N CYS A 154 -15.69 8.60 -9.22
CA CYS A 154 -15.26 7.26 -8.78
C CYS A 154 -15.34 7.13 -7.25
N TYR A 155 -14.83 8.11 -6.51
CA TYR A 155 -14.88 8.14 -5.05
C TYR A 155 -16.30 8.03 -4.49
N ASN A 156 -17.23 8.86 -4.98
CA ASN A 156 -18.63 8.86 -4.50
C ASN A 156 -19.36 7.54 -4.82
N LEU A 157 -19.05 6.92 -5.97
CA LEU A 157 -19.65 5.66 -6.38
C LEU A 157 -18.97 4.41 -5.76
N GLY A 158 -17.84 4.60 -5.07
CA GLY A 158 -17.01 3.52 -4.53
C GLY A 158 -16.26 2.72 -5.59
N LEU A 159 -16.01 3.33 -6.77
CA LEU A 159 -15.37 2.69 -7.91
C LEU A 159 -13.85 2.91 -7.88
N PRO A 160 -13.07 1.98 -8.44
CA PRO A 160 -11.63 2.17 -8.57
C PRO A 160 -11.32 3.34 -9.51
N TYR A 161 -10.34 4.17 -9.15
CA TYR A 161 -9.92 5.33 -9.95
C TYR A 161 -9.48 4.98 -11.38
N SER A 162 -9.13 3.72 -11.66
CA SER A 162 -8.87 3.25 -13.03
C SER A 162 -10.09 3.37 -13.97
N MET A 163 -11.31 3.54 -13.42
CA MET A 163 -12.56 3.77 -14.15
C MET A 163 -12.83 5.24 -14.48
N GLU A 164 -11.99 6.19 -14.03
CA GLU A 164 -12.13 7.62 -14.36
C GLU A 164 -12.29 7.88 -15.88
N LYS A 165 -11.61 7.07 -16.69
CA LYS A 165 -11.68 7.10 -18.16
C LYS A 165 -13.09 6.91 -18.73
N ILE A 166 -14.02 6.32 -17.97
CA ILE A 166 -15.43 6.16 -18.34
C ILE A 166 -16.17 7.49 -18.18
N PHE A 167 -15.85 8.25 -17.13
CA PHE A 167 -16.56 9.48 -16.77
C PHE A 167 -15.98 10.72 -17.46
N ALA A 168 -14.66 10.77 -17.67
CA ALA A 168 -13.97 11.89 -18.32
C ALA A 168 -14.63 12.36 -19.64
N PRO A 169 -14.99 11.49 -20.62
CA PRO A 169 -15.65 11.95 -21.84
C PRO A 169 -17.12 12.38 -21.64
N ILE A 170 -17.75 11.98 -20.54
CA ILE A 170 -19.17 12.29 -20.26
C ILE A 170 -19.28 13.68 -19.64
N ILE A 171 -18.42 13.99 -18.66
CA ILE A 171 -18.42 15.28 -17.96
C ILE A 171 -17.78 16.41 -18.79
N ALA A 172 -16.87 16.08 -19.72
CA ALA A 172 -16.30 17.06 -20.65
C ALA A 172 -17.33 17.60 -21.68
N LYS A 173 -18.47 16.92 -21.83
CA LYS A 173 -19.57 17.33 -22.73
C LYS A 173 -20.63 18.18 -22.02
N ASN A 174 -20.56 18.34 -20.69
CA ASN A 174 -21.44 19.18 -19.87
C ASN A 174 -20.82 20.56 -19.62
#